data_AF-A0A5R2ASR5-F1
#
_entry.id   AF-A0A5R2ASR5-F1
#
_cell.length_a   1.000
_cell.length_b   1.000
_cell.length_c   1.000
_cell.angle_alpha   90.00
_cell.angle_beta   90.00
_cell.angle_gamma   90.00
#
_symmetry.space_group_name_H-M   'P 1'
#
loop_
_entity.id
_entity.type
_entity.pdbx_description
1 polymer ?
#
loop_
_entity_poly.entity_id
_entity_poly.type
_entity_poly.pdbx_seq_one_letter_code
_entity_poly.pdbx_strand_id
1 'polypeptide(L)'
;MFDFTDSINRLKNKIKERAVSKSDLGTGAQNPDITALASEVTTLLDDNTVKPEVPAVKDWAVSKGLSEEQAGTFATEVVNSYFDSEGKPVQKSNAGSPENGEPGTGTDEERQKREEDEKVEKSRMLLLLNQIPESLQVLKSSVEVLAASTEYVIDQLDKTGHLAEEVAKLKSELSKIANIPAGKRDPVTQALPGKTVTKTEGIVAPGERNKYGDLILKGIEMGKCQVEDMNYFETTYKLAPRVQAFIENNKEVLK
;
A
#
# COMPACT_ATOMS: atom_id res chain seq x y z
N MET A 1 6.45 24.27 9.33
CA MET A 1 5.37 24.00 10.31
C MET A 1 4.33 23.21 9.54
N PHE A 2 4.20 21.92 9.80
CA PHE A 2 3.27 21.04 9.07
C PHE A 2 1.88 21.26 9.68
N ASP A 3 0.93 21.76 8.89
CA ASP A 3 -0.39 22.10 9.40
C ASP A 3 -1.28 20.84 9.39
N PHE A 4 -1.60 20.35 10.58
CA PHE A 4 -2.37 19.12 10.81
C PHE A 4 -3.72 19.14 10.09
N THR A 5 -4.38 20.30 10.14
CA THR A 5 -5.67 20.53 9.50
C THR A 5 -5.58 20.39 7.98
N ASP A 6 -4.49 20.89 7.38
CA ASP A 6 -4.25 20.78 5.94
C ASP A 6 -3.95 19.34 5.53
N SER A 7 -3.20 18.60 6.34
CA SER A 7 -2.88 17.20 6.08
C SER A 7 -4.13 16.31 6.13
N ILE A 8 -5.00 16.52 7.11
CA ILE A 8 -6.29 15.81 7.19
C ILE A 8 -7.21 16.18 6.03
N ASN A 9 -7.31 17.47 5.69
CA ASN A 9 -8.15 17.91 4.57
C ASN A 9 -7.65 17.35 3.23
N ARG A 10 -6.34 17.30 3.03
CA ARG A 10 -5.71 16.72 1.84
C ARG A 10 -5.99 15.22 1.75
N LEU A 11 -5.87 14.48 2.86
CA LEU A 11 -6.19 13.06 2.92
C LEU A 11 -7.69 12.81 2.66
N LYS A 12 -8.56 13.63 3.25
CA LYS A 12 -10.02 13.55 3.07
C LYS A 12 -10.43 13.80 1.62
N ASN A 13 -9.77 14.75 0.94
CA ASN A 13 -10.00 14.99 -0.49
C ASN A 13 -9.47 13.85 -1.35
N LYS A 14 -8.24 13.34 -1.10
CA LYS A 14 -7.69 12.17 -1.80
C LYS A 14 -8.59 10.93 -1.67
N ILE A 15 -9.18 10.70 -0.49
CA ILE A 15 -10.12 9.59 -0.25
C ILE A 15 -11.46 9.82 -0.95
N LYS A 16 -11.96 11.07 -1.03
CA LYS A 16 -13.22 11.35 -1.75
C LYS A 16 -13.10 11.23 -3.25
N GLU A 17 -11.95 11.61 -3.81
CA GLU A 17 -11.66 11.50 -5.25
C GLU A 17 -11.45 10.04 -5.66
N ARG A 18 -10.81 9.23 -4.80
CA ARG A 18 -10.89 7.77 -4.88
C ARG A 18 -12.24 7.31 -4.31
N ALA A 19 -13.32 7.47 -5.08
CA ALA A 19 -14.51 6.66 -4.86
C ALA A 19 -14.10 5.18 -5.00
N VAL A 20 -13.67 4.56 -3.89
CA VAL A 20 -13.39 3.14 -3.80
C VAL A 20 -14.74 2.46 -3.99
N SER A 21 -15.05 2.16 -5.25
CA SER A 21 -16.11 1.24 -5.55
C SER A 21 -15.72 -0.06 -4.85
N LYS A 22 -16.56 -0.50 -3.91
CA LYS A 22 -16.41 -1.76 -3.16
C LYS A 22 -16.24 -3.01 -4.07
N SER A 23 -16.30 -2.84 -5.39
CA SER A 23 -16.14 -3.86 -6.42
C SER A 23 -14.69 -4.27 -6.71
N ASP A 24 -13.67 -3.51 -6.30
CA ASP A 24 -12.25 -3.86 -6.60
C ASP A 24 -11.53 -4.62 -5.48
N LEU A 25 -12.20 -4.90 -4.34
CA LEU A 25 -11.74 -5.90 -3.37
C LEU A 25 -12.27 -7.27 -3.77
N GLY A 26 -11.68 -7.84 -4.82
CA GLY A 26 -11.90 -9.23 -5.20
C GLY A 26 -11.31 -10.19 -4.16
N THR A 27 -12.10 -10.55 -3.15
CA THR A 27 -12.07 -11.86 -2.48
C THR A 27 -13.46 -12.11 -1.89
N GLY A 28 -14.09 -13.18 -2.37
CA GLY A 28 -15.46 -13.56 -2.01
C GLY A 28 -15.59 -14.08 -0.59
N ALA A 29 -15.71 -13.18 0.37
CA ALA A 29 -16.47 -13.40 1.59
C ALA A 29 -17.51 -12.30 1.63
N GLN A 30 -18.79 -12.68 1.59
CA GLN A 30 -19.84 -11.75 1.96
C GLN A 30 -19.47 -11.24 3.36
N ASN A 31 -19.03 -9.98 3.48
CA ASN A 31 -19.04 -9.33 4.78
C ASN A 31 -20.51 -9.33 5.18
N PRO A 32 -20.90 -10.14 6.17
CA PRO A 32 -22.30 -10.19 6.55
C PRO A 32 -22.66 -8.80 7.10
N ASP A 33 -23.86 -8.34 6.74
CA ASP A 33 -24.34 -7.04 7.19
C ASP A 33 -24.51 -7.09 8.72
N ILE A 34 -23.61 -6.41 9.42
CA ILE A 34 -23.53 -6.39 10.88
C ILE A 34 -24.84 -5.86 11.48
N THR A 35 -25.54 -4.95 10.79
CA THR A 35 -26.82 -4.40 11.23
C THR A 35 -27.96 -5.43 11.07
N ALA A 36 -27.94 -6.22 10.00
CA ALA A 36 -28.90 -7.31 9.81
C ALA A 36 -28.69 -8.42 10.85
N LEU A 37 -27.43 -8.76 11.15
CA LEU A 37 -27.09 -9.74 12.18
C LEU A 37 -27.47 -9.28 13.59
N ALA A 38 -27.31 -7.99 13.92
CA ALA A 38 -27.74 -7.42 15.20
C ALA A 38 -29.25 -7.56 15.40
N SER A 39 -30.03 -7.39 14.32
CA SER A 39 -31.48 -7.58 14.35
C SER A 39 -31.84 -9.06 14.50
N GLU A 40 -31.19 -9.95 13.73
CA GLU A 40 -31.42 -11.41 13.80
C GLU A 40 -31.07 -11.98 15.19
N VAL A 41 -29.94 -11.56 15.77
CA VAL A 41 -29.55 -12.07 17.09
C VAL A 41 -30.44 -11.54 18.20
N THR A 42 -30.94 -10.30 18.11
CA THR A 42 -31.92 -9.76 19.06
C THR A 42 -33.22 -10.56 19.02
N THR A 43 -33.71 -10.92 17.83
CA THR A 43 -34.88 -11.81 17.71
C THR A 43 -34.63 -13.21 18.27
N LEU A 44 -33.42 -13.76 18.11
CA LEU A 44 -33.06 -15.07 18.66
C LEU A 44 -32.86 -15.06 20.19
N LEU A 45 -32.47 -13.92 20.75
CA LEU A 45 -32.41 -13.68 22.20
C LEU A 45 -33.83 -13.59 22.78
N ASP A 46 -34.75 -12.92 22.08
CA ASP A 46 -36.17 -12.83 22.45
C ASP A 46 -36.87 -14.19 22.36
N ASP A 47 -36.56 -15.00 21.33
CA ASP A 47 -37.06 -16.37 21.16
C ASP A 47 -36.35 -17.39 22.09
N ASN A 48 -35.44 -16.93 22.96
CA ASN A 48 -34.62 -17.74 23.90
C ASN A 48 -33.86 -18.90 23.22
N THR A 49 -33.57 -18.76 21.93
CA THR A 49 -32.87 -19.78 21.13
C THR A 49 -31.36 -19.65 21.28
N VAL A 50 -30.87 -18.43 21.51
CA VAL A 50 -29.48 -18.14 21.86
C VAL A 50 -29.43 -17.64 23.29
N LYS A 51 -28.52 -18.17 24.11
CA LYS A 51 -28.34 -17.67 25.47
C LYS A 51 -27.80 -16.24 25.43
N PRO A 52 -28.30 -15.34 26.30
CA PRO A 52 -27.87 -13.95 26.31
C PRO A 52 -26.55 -13.79 27.08
N GLU A 53 -25.54 -14.56 26.64
CA GLU A 53 -24.19 -14.56 27.17
C GLU A 53 -23.24 -14.20 26.02
N VAL A 54 -22.29 -13.30 26.28
CA VAL A 54 -21.25 -12.88 25.30
C VAL A 54 -20.59 -14.06 24.57
N PRO A 55 -20.19 -15.18 25.22
CA PRO A 55 -19.62 -16.33 24.51
C PRO A 55 -20.61 -16.99 23.54
N ALA A 56 -21.89 -17.13 23.90
CA ALA A 56 -22.90 -17.75 23.04
C ALA A 56 -23.22 -16.88 21.81
N VAL A 57 -23.27 -15.55 21.99
CA VAL A 57 -23.46 -14.59 20.88
C VAL A 57 -22.21 -14.51 19.99
N LYS A 58 -21.01 -14.64 20.57
CA LYS A 58 -19.74 -14.71 19.82
C LYS A 58 -19.69 -15.95 18.94
N ASP A 59 -19.97 -17.13 19.50
CA ASP A 59 -19.96 -18.39 18.75
C ASP A 59 -21.01 -18.39 17.62
N TRP A 60 -22.17 -17.80 17.87
CA TRP A 60 -23.18 -17.57 16.85
C TRP A 60 -22.69 -16.63 15.75
N ALA A 61 -22.06 -15.49 16.10
CA ALA A 61 -21.56 -14.53 15.12
C ALA A 61 -20.41 -15.12 14.26
N VAL A 62 -19.54 -15.94 14.84
CA VAL A 62 -18.52 -16.70 14.10
C VAL A 62 -19.18 -17.68 13.12
N SER A 63 -20.26 -18.38 13.54
CA SER A 63 -21.00 -19.29 12.65
C SER A 63 -21.67 -18.58 11.46
N LYS A 64 -21.92 -17.28 11.58
CA LYS A 64 -22.47 -16.41 10.54
C LYS A 64 -21.41 -15.77 9.64
N GLY A 65 -20.14 -16.08 9.86
CA GLY A 65 -19.03 -15.65 9.02
C GLY A 65 -18.29 -14.39 9.49
N LEU A 66 -18.50 -13.93 10.74
CA LEU A 66 -17.66 -12.89 11.32
C LEU A 66 -16.30 -13.47 11.71
N SER A 67 -15.24 -12.67 11.56
CA SER A 67 -13.94 -13.01 12.14
C SER A 67 -14.03 -13.04 13.67
N GLU A 68 -13.16 -13.80 14.33
CA GLU A 68 -13.22 -13.98 15.79
C GLU A 68 -13.13 -12.64 16.56
N GLU A 69 -12.33 -11.70 16.06
CA GLU A 69 -12.17 -10.36 16.62
C GLU A 69 -13.44 -9.50 16.43
N GLN A 70 -14.06 -9.58 15.24
CA GLN A 70 -15.30 -8.87 14.94
C GLN A 70 -16.48 -9.45 15.72
N ALA A 71 -16.55 -10.78 15.84
CA ALA A 71 -17.57 -11.49 16.61
C ALA A 71 -17.51 -11.16 18.10
N GLY A 72 -16.31 -11.01 18.67
CA GLY A 72 -16.15 -10.62 20.07
C GLY A 72 -16.64 -9.20 20.36
N THR A 73 -16.33 -8.26 19.47
CA THR A 73 -16.80 -6.86 19.57
C THR A 73 -18.32 -6.79 19.37
N PHE A 74 -18.83 -7.46 18.34
CA PHE A 74 -20.26 -7.56 18.05
C PHE A 74 -21.06 -8.18 19.20
N ALA A 75 -20.59 -9.29 19.78
CA ALA A 75 -21.27 -9.96 20.88
C ALA A 75 -21.35 -9.09 22.13
N THR A 76 -20.28 -8.35 22.42
CA THR A 76 -20.25 -7.41 23.55
C THR A 76 -21.23 -6.26 23.32
N GLU A 77 -21.25 -5.69 22.11
CA GLU A 77 -22.14 -4.58 21.75
C GLU A 77 -23.62 -4.98 21.76
N VAL A 78 -23.95 -6.15 21.21
CA VAL A 78 -25.32 -6.69 21.19
C VAL A 78 -25.81 -7.01 22.60
N VAL A 79 -25.03 -7.73 23.40
CA VAL A 79 -25.45 -8.11 24.77
C VAL A 79 -25.58 -6.86 25.64
N ASN A 80 -24.67 -5.90 25.51
CA ASN A 80 -24.80 -4.61 26.20
C ASN A 80 -26.06 -3.88 25.70
N SER A 81 -26.26 -3.72 24.40
CA SER A 81 -27.46 -3.02 23.89
C SER A 81 -28.77 -3.72 24.27
N TYR A 82 -28.77 -5.05 24.38
CA TYR A 82 -29.94 -5.85 24.77
C TYR A 82 -30.31 -5.61 26.23
N PHE A 83 -29.35 -5.60 27.16
CA PHE A 83 -29.60 -5.46 28.60
C PHE A 83 -29.49 -4.03 29.14
N ASP A 84 -28.82 -3.13 28.45
CA ASP A 84 -28.56 -1.75 28.89
C ASP A 84 -29.68 -0.78 28.44
N SER A 85 -30.68 -1.29 27.72
CA SER A 85 -31.90 -0.56 27.36
C SER A 85 -32.85 -0.34 28.55
N GLU A 86 -32.62 -1.00 29.70
CA GLU A 86 -33.26 -0.68 30.98
C GLU A 86 -32.36 0.19 31.89
N GLY A 87 -31.94 1.34 31.38
CA GLY A 87 -31.90 2.58 32.15
C GLY A 87 -31.08 2.62 33.45
N LYS A 88 -29.83 2.14 33.47
CA LYS A 88 -28.84 2.60 34.47
C LYS A 88 -27.44 2.75 33.87
N PRO A 89 -26.87 3.97 33.82
CA PRO A 89 -25.47 4.14 33.46
C PRO A 89 -24.61 3.38 34.47
N VAL A 90 -23.86 2.39 33.99
CA VAL A 90 -22.89 1.64 34.79
C VAL A 90 -21.73 2.56 35.18
N GLN A 91 -21.93 3.33 36.25
CA GLN A 91 -20.84 3.72 37.12
C GLN A 91 -20.24 2.44 37.70
N LYS A 92 -19.08 2.03 37.20
CA LYS A 92 -18.17 1.18 37.97
C LYS A 92 -17.69 1.97 39.20
N SER A 93 -18.52 2.03 40.24
CA SER A 93 -18.09 2.36 41.59
C SER A 93 -18.00 1.06 42.39
N ASN A 94 -16.76 0.74 42.75
CA ASN A 94 -16.44 -0.28 43.73
C ASN A 94 -17.08 0.09 45.08
N ALA A 95 -17.51 -0.94 45.79
CA ALA A 95 -18.43 -0.91 46.92
C ALA A 95 -18.01 -0.06 48.12
N GLY A 96 -19.01 0.52 48.79
CA GLY A 96 -18.92 1.06 50.15
C GLY A 96 -20.11 1.97 50.49
N SER A 97 -21.24 1.38 50.90
CA SER A 97 -22.29 2.13 51.61
C SER A 97 -21.70 2.83 52.84
N PRO A 98 -22.25 3.98 53.24
CA PRO A 98 -22.93 3.95 54.53
C PRO A 98 -24.32 4.58 54.52
N GLU A 99 -25.15 3.82 55.20
CA GLU A 99 -26.42 4.07 55.85
C GLU A 99 -26.58 5.46 56.49
N ASN A 100 -27.84 5.91 56.50
CA ASN A 100 -28.34 7.11 57.16
C ASN A 100 -27.89 7.21 58.64
N GLY A 101 -27.42 8.39 59.05
CA GLY A 101 -27.19 8.77 60.45
C GLY A 101 -27.18 10.29 60.64
N GLU A 102 -27.91 10.75 61.65
CA GLU A 102 -28.22 12.14 62.04
C GLU A 102 -27.01 13.09 62.25
N PRO A 103 -27.23 14.43 62.26
CA PRO A 103 -26.15 15.41 62.35
C PRO A 103 -25.65 15.55 63.79
N GLY A 104 -24.59 14.82 64.14
CA GLY A 104 -23.93 14.90 65.43
C GLY A 104 -22.47 15.36 65.32
N THR A 105 -22.18 16.58 65.77
CA THR A 105 -20.91 17.06 66.33
C THR A 105 -19.63 16.26 66.01
N GLY A 106 -18.99 16.57 64.87
CA GLY A 106 -17.64 16.06 64.56
C GLY A 106 -16.57 16.79 65.37
N THR A 107 -15.69 16.03 66.03
CA THR A 107 -14.49 16.52 66.73
C THR A 107 -13.48 17.15 65.77
N ASP A 108 -12.65 18.09 66.24
CA ASP A 108 -11.64 18.82 65.42
C ASP A 108 -10.73 17.90 64.59
N GLU A 109 -10.46 16.68 65.06
CA GLU A 109 -9.66 15.66 64.34
C GLU A 109 -10.34 15.19 63.04
N GLU A 110 -11.67 15.10 63.02
CA GLU A 110 -12.44 14.63 61.85
C GLU A 110 -12.51 15.72 60.78
N ARG A 111 -12.49 16.99 61.19
CA ARG A 111 -12.39 18.15 60.31
C ARG A 111 -11.01 18.27 59.68
N GLN A 112 -9.95 18.11 60.46
CA GLN A 112 -8.57 18.13 59.96
C GLN A 112 -8.31 17.00 58.95
N LYS A 113 -8.84 15.80 59.21
CA LYS A 113 -8.68 14.67 58.30
C LYS A 113 -9.38 14.90 56.96
N ARG A 114 -10.58 15.50 56.96
CA ARG A 114 -11.27 15.90 55.72
C ARG A 114 -10.52 16.98 54.94
N GLU A 115 -9.93 17.97 55.61
CA GLU A 115 -9.14 19.01 54.93
C GLU A 115 -7.85 18.44 54.32
N GLU A 116 -7.21 17.48 54.98
CA GLU A 116 -6.02 16.80 54.48
C GLU A 116 -6.36 15.90 53.28
N ASP A 117 -7.46 15.16 53.34
CA ASP A 117 -7.98 14.36 52.22
C ASP A 117 -8.34 15.24 51.01
N GLU A 118 -9.00 16.39 51.23
CA GLU A 118 -9.33 17.34 50.16
C GLU A 118 -8.08 17.95 49.52
N LYS A 119 -7.04 18.21 50.33
CA LYS A 119 -5.76 18.73 49.84
C LYS A 119 -5.00 17.68 49.02
N VAL A 120 -5.03 16.42 49.43
CA VAL A 120 -4.45 15.30 48.68
C VAL A 120 -5.19 15.08 47.36
N GLU A 121 -6.52 15.13 47.37
CA GLU A 121 -7.36 15.01 46.17
C GLU A 121 -7.09 16.15 45.18
N LYS A 122 -6.98 17.39 45.69
CA LYS A 122 -6.67 18.58 44.88
C LYS A 122 -5.27 18.51 44.29
N SER A 123 -4.27 18.02 45.04
CA SER A 123 -2.93 17.78 44.52
C SER A 123 -2.89 16.69 43.45
N ARG A 124 -3.67 15.62 43.61
CA ARG A 124 -3.85 14.57 42.58
C ARG A 124 -4.50 15.12 41.31
N MET A 125 -5.55 15.93 41.46
CA MET A 125 -6.22 16.59 40.33
C MET A 125 -5.27 17.52 39.58
N LEU A 126 -4.42 18.27 40.30
CA LEU A 126 -3.42 19.16 39.70
C LEU A 126 -2.35 18.40 38.92
N LEU A 127 -1.93 17.23 39.42
CA LEU A 127 -1.02 16.33 38.69
C LEU A 127 -1.66 15.82 37.39
N LEU A 128 -2.93 15.41 37.45
CA LEU A 128 -3.69 14.94 36.29
C LEU A 128 -3.87 16.06 35.24
N LEU A 129 -4.19 17.28 35.68
CA LEU A 129 -4.29 18.47 34.84
C LEU A 129 -2.97 18.79 34.12
N ASN A 130 -1.83 18.51 34.74
CA ASN A 130 -0.52 18.68 34.11
C ASN A 130 -0.16 17.54 33.14
N GLN A 131 -0.65 16.32 33.38
CA GLN A 131 -0.42 15.17 32.49
C GLN A 131 -1.30 15.19 31.23
N ILE A 132 -2.51 15.76 31.30
CA ILE A 132 -3.44 15.82 30.16
C ILE A 132 -2.80 16.52 28.93
N PRO A 133 -2.21 17.72 29.03
CA PRO A 133 -1.58 18.39 27.90
C PRO A 133 -0.44 17.58 27.25
N GLU A 134 0.38 16.92 28.06
CA GLU A 134 1.50 16.11 27.57
C GLU A 134 1.00 14.89 26.79
N SER A 135 0.01 14.18 27.34
CA SER A 135 -0.63 13.05 26.64
C SER A 135 -1.34 13.48 25.36
N LEU A 136 -1.98 14.65 25.33
CA LEU A 136 -2.60 15.22 24.13
C LEU A 136 -1.56 15.61 23.08
N GLN A 137 -0.39 16.10 23.48
CA GLN A 137 0.69 16.44 22.57
C GLN A 137 1.31 15.19 21.94
N VAL A 138 1.52 14.13 22.73
CA VAL A 138 1.94 12.80 22.23
C VAL A 138 0.89 12.22 21.28
N LEU A 139 -0.39 12.33 21.63
CA LEU A 139 -1.47 11.87 20.75
C LEU A 139 -1.47 12.64 19.43
N LYS A 140 -1.34 13.97 19.47
CA LYS A 140 -1.28 14.81 18.27
C LYS A 140 -0.13 14.40 17.35
N SER A 141 1.08 14.27 17.89
CA SER A 141 2.25 13.86 17.09
C SER A 141 2.10 12.44 16.54
N SER A 142 1.50 11.52 17.31
CA SER A 142 1.23 10.16 16.82
C SER A 142 0.24 10.14 15.66
N VAL A 143 -0.80 10.99 15.68
CA VAL A 143 -1.77 11.11 14.58
C VAL A 143 -1.12 11.78 13.35
N GLU A 144 -0.23 12.76 13.54
CA GLU A 144 0.54 13.37 12.45
C GLU A 144 1.42 12.32 11.74
N VAL A 145 2.13 11.49 12.52
CA VAL A 145 2.94 10.39 11.97
C VAL A 145 2.07 9.37 11.26
N LEU A 146 0.90 9.01 11.83
CA LEU A 146 -0.03 8.09 11.20
C LEU A 146 -0.57 8.65 9.88
N ALA A 147 -0.93 9.92 9.82
CA ALA A 147 -1.39 10.57 8.60
C ALA A 147 -0.30 10.57 7.51
N ALA A 148 0.94 10.95 7.87
CA ALA A 148 2.07 10.91 6.95
C ALA A 148 2.38 9.49 6.45
N SER A 149 2.31 8.49 7.33
CA SER A 149 2.51 7.09 6.94
C SER A 149 1.41 6.58 5.99
N THR A 150 0.17 7.02 6.20
CA THR A 150 -0.96 6.66 5.34
C THR A 150 -0.81 7.29 3.95
N GLU A 151 -0.37 8.56 3.88
CA GLU A 151 -0.07 9.22 2.60
C GLU A 151 1.05 8.48 1.85
N TYR A 152 2.10 8.06 2.55
CA TYR A 152 3.18 7.28 1.95
C TYR A 152 2.69 5.94 1.35
N VAL A 153 1.81 5.23 2.07
CA VAL A 153 1.24 3.97 1.58
C VAL A 153 0.37 4.20 0.34
N ILE A 154 -0.43 5.27 0.31
CA ILE A 154 -1.23 5.64 -0.86
C ILE A 154 -0.33 5.95 -2.07
N ASP A 155 0.73 6.75 -1.86
CA ASP A 155 1.67 7.10 -2.94
C ASP A 155 2.40 5.84 -3.48
N GLN A 156 2.69 4.85 -2.63
CA GLN A 156 3.25 3.58 -3.09
C GLN A 156 2.24 2.70 -3.84
N LEU A 157 0.97 2.72 -3.43
CA LEU A 157 -0.11 2.08 -4.17
C LEU A 157 -0.28 2.67 -5.57
N ASP A 158 -0.16 3.99 -5.73
CA ASP A 158 -0.21 4.63 -7.06
C ASP A 158 0.98 4.22 -7.94
N LYS A 159 2.19 4.19 -7.38
CA LYS A 159 3.38 3.72 -8.10
C LYS A 159 3.27 2.26 -8.54
N THR A 160 2.78 1.39 -7.66
CA THR A 160 2.56 -0.03 -7.99
C THR A 160 1.47 -0.22 -9.03
N GLY A 161 0.40 0.59 -9.01
CA GLY A 161 -0.62 0.62 -10.06
C GLY A 161 -0.04 0.99 -11.43
N HIS A 162 0.76 2.06 -11.50
CA HIS A 162 1.45 2.46 -12.73
C HIS A 162 2.37 1.36 -13.27
N LEU A 163 3.15 0.73 -12.39
CA LEU A 163 4.02 -0.39 -12.77
C LEU A 163 3.20 -1.58 -13.31
N ALA A 164 2.05 -1.89 -12.72
CA ALA A 164 1.18 -2.95 -13.21
C ALA A 164 0.64 -2.65 -14.62
N GLU A 165 0.28 -1.40 -14.90
CA GLU A 165 -0.13 -0.95 -16.24
C GLU A 165 1.01 -1.05 -17.26
N GLU A 166 2.23 -0.63 -16.89
CA GLU A 166 3.42 -0.77 -17.75
C GLU A 166 3.73 -2.23 -18.04
N VAL A 167 3.66 -3.11 -17.03
CA VAL A 167 3.83 -4.55 -17.22
C VAL A 167 2.77 -5.11 -18.16
N ALA A 168 1.51 -4.67 -18.04
CA ALA A 168 0.45 -5.08 -18.96
C ALA A 168 0.70 -4.59 -20.40
N LYS A 169 1.16 -3.35 -20.58
CA LYS A 169 1.55 -2.80 -21.89
C LYS A 169 2.71 -3.59 -22.50
N LEU A 170 3.78 -3.80 -21.74
CA LEU A 170 4.94 -4.58 -22.18
C LEU A 170 4.57 -6.03 -22.51
N LYS A 171 3.70 -6.66 -21.71
CA LYS A 171 3.18 -8.01 -22.00
C LYS A 171 2.35 -8.03 -23.28
N SER A 172 1.55 -7.00 -23.54
CA SER A 172 0.79 -6.85 -24.79
C SER A 172 1.71 -6.66 -26.00
N GLU A 173 2.73 -5.80 -25.89
CA GLU A 173 3.73 -5.58 -26.94
C GLU A 173 4.56 -6.83 -27.20
N LEU A 174 5.00 -7.51 -26.14
CA LEU A 174 5.71 -8.78 -26.25
C LEU A 174 4.82 -9.85 -26.89
N SER A 175 3.54 -9.92 -26.53
CA SER A 175 2.59 -10.84 -27.16
C SER A 175 2.37 -10.51 -28.63
N LYS A 176 2.35 -9.23 -29.01
CA LYS A 176 2.29 -8.83 -30.43
C LYS A 176 3.53 -9.33 -31.17
N ILE A 177 4.72 -9.15 -30.61
CA ILE A 177 5.97 -9.61 -31.23
C ILE A 177 6.06 -11.14 -31.29
N ALA A 178 5.72 -11.83 -30.19
CA ALA A 178 5.75 -13.28 -30.10
C ALA A 178 4.75 -13.96 -31.03
N ASN A 179 3.61 -13.33 -31.32
CA ASN A 179 2.60 -13.83 -32.25
C ASN A 179 2.85 -13.41 -33.70
N ILE A 180 3.92 -12.68 -34.03
CA ILE A 180 4.36 -12.50 -35.41
C ILE A 180 5.04 -13.80 -35.84
N PRO A 181 4.44 -14.60 -36.75
CA PRO A 181 5.13 -15.75 -37.30
C PRO A 181 6.39 -15.26 -38.01
N ALA A 182 7.52 -15.93 -37.78
CA ALA A 182 8.86 -15.55 -38.24
C ALA A 182 9.01 -15.23 -39.76
N GLY A 183 7.97 -15.47 -40.57
CA GLY A 183 7.89 -15.15 -41.99
C GLY A 183 7.15 -13.86 -42.37
N LYS A 184 6.41 -13.19 -41.47
CA LYS A 184 5.73 -11.91 -41.79
C LYS A 184 6.59 -10.73 -41.31
N ARG A 185 7.52 -10.32 -42.16
CA ARG A 185 8.24 -9.05 -42.03
C ARG A 185 7.27 -7.89 -42.27
N ASP A 186 7.37 -6.82 -41.48
CA ASP A 186 6.57 -5.60 -41.64
C ASP A 186 6.67 -5.01 -43.05
N PRO A 187 5.69 -4.20 -43.50
CA PRO A 187 5.67 -3.59 -44.84
C PRO A 187 6.89 -2.73 -45.18
N VAL A 188 7.64 -2.24 -44.18
CA VAL A 188 8.90 -1.49 -44.38
C VAL A 188 10.03 -2.40 -44.86
N THR A 189 9.86 -3.72 -44.76
CA THR A 189 10.81 -4.75 -45.20
C THR A 189 10.32 -5.52 -46.42
N GLN A 190 9.37 -4.97 -47.20
CA GLN A 190 9.08 -5.49 -48.54
C GLN A 190 10.25 -5.20 -49.48
N ALA A 191 11.26 -6.06 -49.41
CA ALA A 191 12.12 -6.32 -50.55
C ALA A 191 11.23 -6.90 -51.66
N LEU A 192 11.02 -6.12 -52.72
CA LEU A 192 10.45 -6.58 -53.99
C LEU A 192 11.20 -7.86 -54.45
N PRO A 193 10.50 -8.97 -54.72
CA PRO A 193 11.14 -10.17 -55.23
C PRO A 193 11.55 -9.88 -56.69
N GLY A 194 12.84 -9.63 -56.89
CA GLY A 194 13.42 -9.33 -58.21
C GLY A 194 14.38 -8.14 -58.24
N LYS A 195 14.46 -7.35 -57.16
CA LYS A 195 15.53 -6.36 -57.02
C LYS A 195 16.62 -6.98 -56.15
N THR A 196 17.74 -7.35 -56.77
CA THR A 196 19.02 -7.58 -56.09
C THR A 196 19.13 -6.61 -54.94
N VAL A 197 19.27 -7.13 -53.72
CA VAL A 197 19.60 -6.35 -52.53
C VAL A 197 20.85 -5.56 -52.91
N THR A 198 20.66 -4.31 -53.33
CA THR A 198 21.73 -3.35 -53.38
C THR A 198 22.24 -3.33 -51.97
N LYS A 199 23.47 -3.85 -51.79
CA LYS A 199 24.29 -3.66 -50.59
C LYS A 199 23.93 -2.30 -50.01
N THR A 200 23.11 -2.26 -48.96
CA THR A 200 22.93 -1.05 -48.19
C THR A 200 24.30 -0.80 -47.60
N GLU A 201 24.99 0.18 -48.17
CA GLU A 201 26.41 0.45 -47.95
C GLU A 201 26.75 0.35 -46.46
N GLY A 202 27.61 -0.60 -46.13
CA GLY A 202 28.24 -0.70 -44.81
C GLY A 202 27.52 -1.50 -43.73
N ILE A 203 26.28 -2.02 -43.90
CA ILE A 203 25.64 -2.84 -42.86
C ILE A 203 26.20 -4.27 -42.88
N VAL A 204 26.79 -4.72 -41.77
CA VAL A 204 27.37 -6.06 -41.63
C VAL A 204 26.35 -7.06 -41.11
N ALA A 205 26.23 -8.20 -41.80
CA ALA A 205 25.33 -9.27 -41.42
C ALA A 205 25.73 -9.88 -40.06
N PRO A 206 24.76 -10.32 -39.21
CA PRO A 206 25.05 -10.84 -37.88
C PRO A 206 26.10 -11.95 -37.81
N GLY A 207 26.14 -12.84 -38.81
CA GLY A 207 27.11 -13.94 -38.88
C GLY A 207 28.53 -13.53 -39.27
N GLU A 208 28.73 -12.30 -39.74
CA GLU A 208 30.03 -11.78 -40.20
C GLU A 208 30.61 -10.75 -39.23
N ARG A 209 29.89 -10.40 -38.15
CA ARG A 209 30.28 -9.35 -37.20
C ARG A 209 31.64 -9.59 -36.57
N ASN A 210 31.93 -10.83 -36.16
CA ASN A 210 33.22 -11.18 -35.56
C ASN A 210 34.37 -10.99 -36.57
N LYS A 211 34.16 -11.38 -37.83
CA LYS A 211 35.17 -11.22 -38.88
C LYS A 211 35.51 -9.75 -39.15
N TYR A 212 34.49 -8.90 -39.19
CA TYR A 212 34.69 -7.47 -39.39
C TYR A 212 35.25 -6.77 -38.14
N GLY A 213 34.91 -7.25 -36.93
CA GLY A 213 35.57 -6.84 -35.69
C GLY A 213 37.07 -7.11 -35.73
N ASP A 214 37.48 -8.35 -36.08
CA ASP A 214 38.90 -8.70 -36.19
C ASP A 214 39.63 -7.87 -37.26
N LEU A 215 38.97 -7.54 -38.37
CA LEU A 215 39.53 -6.68 -39.42
C LEU A 215 39.70 -5.22 -38.97
N ILE A 216 38.76 -4.68 -38.19
CA ILE A 216 38.88 -3.33 -37.62
C ILE A 216 40.04 -3.31 -36.62
N LEU A 217 40.16 -4.35 -35.79
CA LEU A 217 41.24 -4.44 -34.80
C LEU A 217 42.62 -4.49 -35.48
N LYS A 218 42.78 -5.30 -36.53
CA LYS A 218 43.99 -5.30 -37.37
C LYS A 218 44.25 -3.94 -38.03
N GLY A 219 43.20 -3.25 -38.46
CA GLY A 219 43.31 -1.89 -39.02
C GLY A 219 43.80 -0.87 -37.98
N ILE A 220 43.40 -1.02 -36.72
CA ILE A 220 43.87 -0.21 -35.59
C ILE A 220 45.34 -0.51 -35.30
N GLU A 221 45.74 -1.78 -35.25
CA GLU A 221 47.14 -2.19 -35.07
C GLU A 221 48.06 -1.62 -36.17
N MET A 222 47.57 -1.57 -37.41
CA MET A 222 48.29 -0.98 -38.54
C MET A 222 48.23 0.56 -38.59
N GLY A 223 47.55 1.21 -37.63
CA GLY A 223 47.38 2.67 -37.56
C GLY A 223 46.50 3.26 -38.68
N LYS A 224 45.74 2.42 -39.40
CA LYS A 224 44.86 2.82 -40.52
C LYS A 224 43.40 2.98 -40.11
N CYS A 225 43.02 2.49 -38.93
CA CYS A 225 41.70 2.67 -38.30
C CYS A 225 41.87 3.23 -36.88
N GLN A 226 40.81 3.83 -36.33
CA GLN A 226 40.82 4.37 -34.97
C GLN A 226 39.91 3.55 -34.04
N VAL A 227 40.08 3.70 -32.73
CA VAL A 227 39.27 3.00 -31.71
C VAL A 227 37.80 3.42 -31.81
N GLU A 228 37.54 4.66 -32.23
CA GLU A 228 36.19 5.17 -32.47
C GLU A 228 35.48 4.40 -33.59
N ASP A 229 36.22 3.86 -34.57
CA ASP A 229 35.65 3.08 -35.65
C ASP A 229 35.18 1.69 -35.15
N MET A 230 35.82 1.14 -34.11
CA MET A 230 35.36 -0.09 -33.44
C MET A 230 34.09 0.17 -32.64
N ASN A 231 34.09 1.24 -31.84
CA ASN A 231 32.91 1.62 -31.05
C ASN A 231 31.70 1.92 -31.96
N TYR A 232 31.93 2.59 -33.09
CA TYR A 232 30.91 2.81 -34.11
C TYR A 232 30.38 1.49 -34.68
N PHE A 233 31.25 0.52 -34.94
CA PHE A 233 30.87 -0.78 -35.45
C PHE A 233 30.06 -1.62 -34.44
N GLU A 234 30.44 -1.63 -33.16
CA GLU A 234 29.72 -2.38 -32.12
C GLU A 234 28.32 -1.81 -31.86
N THR A 235 28.19 -0.48 -31.90
CA THR A 235 26.92 0.20 -31.61
C THR A 235 25.97 0.23 -32.80
N THR A 236 26.48 0.40 -34.02
CA THR A 236 25.65 0.59 -35.22
C THR A 236 25.61 -0.62 -36.14
N TYR A 237 26.52 -1.57 -35.97
CA TYR A 237 26.77 -2.68 -36.91
C TYR A 237 27.04 -2.21 -38.34
N LYS A 238 27.58 -0.98 -38.47
CA LYS A 238 28.00 -0.39 -39.74
C LYS A 238 29.50 -0.16 -39.77
N LEU A 239 30.12 -0.38 -40.92
CA LEU A 239 31.52 -0.06 -41.14
C LEU A 239 31.68 1.44 -41.38
N ALA A 240 32.55 2.09 -40.62
CA ALA A 240 32.92 3.48 -40.88
C ALA A 240 33.60 3.62 -42.26
N PRO A 241 33.49 4.78 -42.94
CA PRO A 241 34.11 4.98 -44.26
C PRO A 241 35.61 4.70 -44.30
N ARG A 242 36.33 4.98 -43.20
CA ARG A 242 37.77 4.68 -43.06
C ARG A 242 38.06 3.18 -43.02
N VAL A 243 37.22 2.42 -42.31
CA VAL A 243 37.31 0.96 -42.23
C VAL A 243 36.96 0.34 -43.58
N GLN A 244 35.96 0.88 -44.28
CA GLN A 244 35.61 0.44 -45.64
C GLN A 244 36.78 0.65 -46.60
N ALA A 245 37.39 1.84 -46.59
CA ALA A 245 38.58 2.14 -47.38
C ALA A 245 39.77 1.23 -47.00
N PHE A 246 39.94 0.91 -45.72
CA PHE A 246 40.96 -0.03 -45.27
C PHE A 246 40.73 -1.44 -45.83
N ILE A 247 39.50 -1.96 -45.74
CA ILE A 247 39.15 -3.30 -46.23
C ILE A 247 39.28 -3.38 -47.76
N GLU A 248 38.91 -2.32 -48.48
CA GLU A 248 39.02 -2.27 -49.94
C GLU A 248 40.48 -2.18 -50.42
N ASN A 249 41.31 -1.42 -49.70
CA ASN A 249 42.73 -1.25 -50.01
C ASN A 249 43.62 -2.41 -49.52
N ASN A 250 43.15 -3.19 -48.55
CA ASN A 250 43.90 -4.31 -47.95
C ASN A 250 43.16 -5.64 -48.15
N LYS A 251 42.62 -5.88 -49.36
CA LYS A 251 42.01 -7.17 -49.75
C LYS A 251 42.95 -8.38 -49.62
N GLU A 252 44.24 -8.16 -49.38
CA GLU A 252 45.22 -9.22 -49.08
C GLU A 252 45.15 -9.72 -47.63
N VAL A 253 44.54 -8.98 -46.69
CA VAL A 253 44.36 -9.39 -45.29
C VAL A 253 43.11 -10.30 -45.12
N LEU A 254 42.36 -10.49 -46.21
CA LEU A 254 41.17 -11.35 -46.30
C LEU A 254 41.47 -12.83 -46.64
N LYS A 255 42.75 -13.23 -46.68
CA LYS A 255 43.18 -14.63 -46.79
C LYS A 255 43.51 -15.23 -45.43
#